data_AF-A0AAE1K2R8-F1
#
_entry.id   AF-A0AAE1K2R8-F1
#
_cell.length_a   1.000
_cell.length_b   1.000
_cell.length_c   1.000
_cell.angle_alpha   90.00
_cell.angle_beta   90.00
_cell.angle_gamma   90.00
#
_symmetry.space_group_name_H-M   'P 1'
#
loop_
_entity.id
_entity.type
_entity.pdbx_description
1 polymer ?
#
loop_
_entity_poly.entity_id
_entity_poly.type
_entity_poly.pdbx_seq_one_letter_code
_entity_poly.pdbx_strand_id
1 'polypeptide(L)'
;MPDTVPRPPPLELSADGWKRFEFDWKNYLVAAELTKKPSAVKVAILLSVCGPEAQDRFKSFTWNEDNDACDIDKVMKKFEECTPVENTTVERFKFNSRQQKPGEPIKEYVAELRRLAVTSDDDPILGLSSSVSLGLVSFGNKVDVRQSSHLVSSLVPLMQTCPSSKEEVYQCYKDVFSDDKVGDFNVYHHVKVDTNVHPVIHAQRRVPEPIRPAVKAKLDELVAKKVI
;
A
#
# COMPACT_ATOMS: atom_id res chain seq x y z
N MET A 1 7.20 -47.98 -11.14
CA MET A 1 7.75 -46.94 -10.23
C MET A 1 7.47 -45.64 -10.94
N PRO A 2 6.61 -44.73 -10.43
CA PRO A 2 6.30 -43.52 -11.18
C PRO A 2 7.58 -42.67 -11.26
N ASP A 3 8.04 -42.50 -12.50
CA ASP A 3 9.29 -41.86 -12.86
C ASP A 3 9.36 -40.41 -12.41
N THR A 4 10.38 -40.14 -11.59
CA THR A 4 11.17 -38.92 -11.47
C THR A 4 10.43 -37.58 -11.66
N VAL A 5 9.62 -37.19 -10.66
CA VAL A 5 9.20 -35.79 -10.50
C VAL A 5 10.47 -34.94 -10.32
N PRO A 6 10.69 -33.90 -11.14
CA PRO A 6 11.87 -33.06 -11.02
C PRO A 6 11.88 -32.37 -9.66
N ARG A 7 13.05 -32.40 -8.99
CA ARG A 7 13.24 -31.70 -7.73
C ARG A 7 13.05 -30.20 -7.95
N PRO A 8 12.39 -29.47 -7.03
CA PRO A 8 12.33 -28.02 -7.10
C PRO A 8 13.73 -27.42 -7.18
N PRO A 9 13.92 -26.29 -7.88
CA PRO A 9 15.14 -25.52 -7.80
C PRO A 9 15.51 -25.21 -6.34
N PRO A 10 16.82 -25.17 -6.00
CA PRO A 10 17.26 -24.80 -4.65
C PRO A 10 16.69 -23.45 -4.23
N LEU A 11 16.45 -23.28 -2.93
CA LEU A 11 15.89 -22.04 -2.40
C LEU A 11 16.88 -20.88 -2.61
N GLU A 12 16.43 -19.85 -3.31
CA GLU A 12 17.09 -18.55 -3.33
C GLU A 12 16.54 -17.69 -2.20
N LEU A 13 17.40 -17.16 -1.32
CA LEU A 13 17.02 -16.24 -0.23
C LEU A 13 16.71 -14.81 -0.74
N SER A 14 15.94 -14.72 -1.82
CA SER A 14 15.33 -13.49 -2.33
C SER A 14 13.84 -13.47 -1.96
N ALA A 15 13.25 -12.29 -1.83
CA ALA A 15 11.81 -12.15 -1.55
C ALA A 15 10.95 -12.84 -2.63
N ASP A 16 11.31 -12.64 -3.90
CA ASP A 16 10.68 -13.34 -5.04
C ASP A 16 11.00 -14.84 -5.06
N GLY A 17 12.18 -15.21 -4.56
CA GLY A 17 12.68 -16.58 -4.54
C GLY A 17 11.88 -17.48 -3.59
N TRP A 18 11.49 -16.95 -2.43
CA TRP A 18 10.68 -17.67 -1.46
C TRP A 18 9.27 -17.96 -1.97
N LYS A 19 8.56 -16.96 -2.54
CA LYS A 19 7.20 -17.15 -3.09
C LYS A 19 7.17 -18.22 -4.18
N ARG A 20 8.16 -18.20 -5.08
CA ARG A 20 8.32 -19.22 -6.13
C ARG A 20 8.61 -20.59 -5.54
N PHE A 21 9.54 -20.66 -4.59
CA PHE A 21 9.89 -21.90 -3.93
C PHE A 21 8.71 -22.50 -3.14
N GLU A 22 7.93 -21.69 -2.43
CA GLU A 22 6.74 -22.14 -1.71
C GLU A 22 5.70 -22.74 -2.67
N PHE A 23 5.47 -22.09 -3.81
CA PHE A 23 4.59 -22.60 -4.85
C PHE A 23 5.10 -23.92 -5.45
N ASP A 24 6.38 -23.97 -5.82
CA ASP A 24 7.02 -25.16 -6.38
C ASP A 24 7.05 -26.31 -5.38
N TRP A 25 7.26 -26.02 -4.09
CA TRP A 25 7.21 -26.99 -3.01
C TRP A 25 5.80 -27.55 -2.79
N LYS A 26 4.76 -26.69 -2.78
CA LYS A 26 3.36 -27.14 -2.70
C LYS A 26 3.00 -28.04 -3.89
N ASN A 27 3.41 -27.66 -5.09
CA ASN A 27 3.21 -28.47 -6.30
C ASN A 27 3.97 -29.82 -6.21
N TYR A 28 5.20 -29.80 -5.69
CA TYR A 28 6.01 -30.99 -5.48
C TYR A 28 5.41 -31.95 -4.44
N LEU A 29 4.83 -31.44 -3.34
CA LEU A 29 4.16 -32.26 -2.33
C LEU A 29 2.98 -33.04 -2.93
N VAL A 30 2.20 -32.39 -3.79
CA VAL A 30 1.06 -33.00 -4.50
C VAL A 30 1.56 -33.99 -5.54
N ALA A 31 2.53 -33.60 -6.37
CA ALA A 31 3.04 -34.43 -7.47
C ALA A 31 3.80 -35.68 -6.99
N ALA A 32 4.55 -35.58 -5.89
CA ALA A 32 5.34 -36.69 -5.34
C ALA A 32 4.55 -37.56 -4.34
N GLU A 33 3.23 -37.33 -4.19
CA GLU A 33 2.36 -37.96 -3.18
C GLU A 33 2.94 -37.97 -1.76
N LEU A 34 3.78 -36.97 -1.44
CA LEU A 34 4.47 -36.91 -0.15
C LEU A 34 3.49 -36.63 0.99
N THR A 35 2.27 -36.20 0.69
CA THR A 35 1.16 -35.99 1.62
C THR A 35 0.92 -37.17 2.56
N LYS A 36 1.14 -38.42 2.11
CA LYS A 36 0.94 -39.65 2.88
C LYS A 36 2.07 -40.00 3.87
N LYS A 37 3.24 -39.34 3.78
CA LYS A 37 4.41 -39.63 4.63
C LYS A 37 4.37 -38.88 5.97
N PRO A 38 5.04 -39.40 7.02
CA PRO A 38 5.14 -38.70 8.30
C PRO A 38 5.82 -37.33 8.15
N SER A 39 5.42 -36.37 8.97
CA SER A 39 5.86 -34.97 8.91
C SER A 39 7.40 -34.81 9.01
N ALA A 40 8.06 -35.62 9.83
CA ALA A 40 9.53 -35.63 9.94
C ALA A 40 10.25 -35.95 8.61
N VAL A 41 9.70 -36.87 7.80
CA VAL A 41 10.28 -37.20 6.49
C VAL A 41 10.07 -36.06 5.50
N LYS A 42 8.95 -35.35 5.59
CA LYS A 42 8.69 -34.17 4.75
C LYS A 42 9.64 -33.02 5.09
N VAL A 43 9.97 -32.80 6.37
CA VAL A 43 10.98 -31.80 6.79
C VAL A 43 12.38 -32.20 6.29
N ALA A 44 12.76 -33.48 6.41
CA ALA A 44 14.05 -33.95 5.90
C ALA A 44 14.16 -33.79 4.37
N ILE A 45 13.07 -34.05 3.63
CA ILE A 45 13.03 -33.82 2.18
C ILE A 45 13.11 -32.32 1.88
N LEU A 46 12.37 -31.47 2.60
CA LEU A 46 12.45 -30.01 2.46
C LEU A 46 13.89 -29.52 2.62
N LEU A 47 14.56 -29.92 3.71
CA LEU A 47 15.97 -29.57 3.94
C LEU A 47 16.92 -30.08 2.84
N SER A 48 16.63 -31.23 2.23
CA SER A 48 17.41 -31.75 1.10
C SER A 48 17.21 -30.98 -0.20
N VAL A 49 16.07 -30.29 -0.34
CA VAL A 49 15.70 -29.49 -1.51
C VAL A 49 16.12 -28.03 -1.36
N CYS A 50 16.04 -27.46 -0.15
CA CYS A 50 16.36 -26.04 0.09
C CYS A 50 17.84 -25.67 -0.12
N GLY A 51 18.77 -26.64 -0.14
CA GLY A 51 20.19 -26.38 -0.37
C GLY A 51 20.97 -25.92 0.88
N PRO A 52 22.30 -25.76 0.77
CA PRO A 52 23.19 -25.57 1.94
C PRO A 52 22.95 -24.25 2.68
N GLU A 53 22.64 -23.16 1.96
CA GLU A 53 22.41 -21.84 2.56
C GLU A 53 21.18 -21.83 3.47
N ALA A 54 20.11 -22.49 3.03
CA ALA A 54 18.89 -22.66 3.81
C ALA A 54 19.06 -23.62 4.98
N GLN A 55 19.91 -24.65 4.84
CA GLN A 55 20.24 -25.56 5.94
C GLN A 55 21.02 -24.85 7.05
N ASP A 56 21.94 -23.95 6.72
CA ASP A 56 22.68 -23.18 7.73
C ASP A 56 21.78 -22.17 8.44
N ARG A 57 20.82 -21.58 7.72
CA ARG A 57 19.77 -20.76 8.32
C ARG A 57 18.84 -21.59 9.21
N PHE A 58 18.50 -22.81 8.82
CA PHE A 58 17.70 -23.73 9.63
C PHE A 58 18.40 -24.12 10.95
N LYS A 59 19.72 -24.38 10.91
CA LYS A 59 20.51 -24.63 12.13
C LYS A 59 20.57 -23.41 13.06
N SER A 60 20.42 -22.21 12.50
CA SER A 60 20.39 -20.96 13.26
C SER A 60 19.03 -20.68 13.90
N PHE A 61 17.98 -21.45 13.58
CA PHE A 61 16.66 -21.29 14.19
C PHE A 61 16.63 -21.84 15.61
N THR A 62 16.16 -20.99 16.53
CA THR A 62 15.84 -21.39 17.90
C THR A 62 14.37 -21.77 17.98
N TRP A 63 14.09 -23.03 18.33
CA TRP A 63 12.75 -23.55 18.54
C TRP A 63 12.41 -23.51 20.03
N ASN A 64 11.17 -23.16 20.39
CA ASN A 64 10.73 -23.11 21.79
C ASN A 64 10.33 -24.51 22.32
N GLU A 65 9.97 -25.44 21.44
CA GLU A 65 9.60 -26.83 21.78
C GLU A 65 10.24 -27.81 20.78
N ASP A 66 10.73 -28.96 21.27
CA ASP A 66 11.45 -29.97 20.46
C ASP A 66 10.58 -30.63 19.36
N ASN A 67 9.25 -30.55 19.49
CA ASN A 67 8.30 -31.11 18.52
C ASN A 67 8.03 -30.16 17.33
N ASP A 68 8.43 -28.89 17.44
CA ASP A 68 8.13 -27.88 16.42
C ASP A 68 9.05 -27.97 15.20
N ALA A 69 10.23 -28.58 15.37
CA ALA A 69 11.14 -28.89 14.26
C ALA A 69 10.60 -29.98 13.33
N CYS A 70 9.56 -30.71 13.73
CA CYS A 70 8.93 -31.78 12.96
C CYS A 70 7.68 -31.33 12.20
N ASP A 71 7.22 -30.09 12.40
CA ASP A 71 6.05 -29.53 11.74
C ASP A 71 6.47 -28.64 10.55
N ILE A 72 6.07 -29.06 9.35
CA ILE A 72 6.38 -28.38 8.10
C ILE A 72 5.79 -26.99 8.10
N ASP A 73 4.58 -26.80 8.65
CA ASP A 73 3.89 -25.52 8.59
C ASP A 73 4.62 -24.49 9.45
N LYS A 74 5.16 -24.91 10.60
CA LYS A 74 6.00 -24.05 11.46
C LYS A 74 7.35 -23.73 10.82
N VAL A 75 7.96 -24.72 10.18
CA VAL A 75 9.23 -24.55 9.46
C VAL A 75 9.06 -23.59 8.29
N MET A 76 8.01 -23.75 7.48
CA MET A 76 7.69 -22.85 6.38
C MET A 76 7.44 -21.42 6.87
N LYS A 77 6.67 -21.25 7.95
CA LYS A 77 6.43 -19.92 8.54
C LYS A 77 7.73 -19.26 9.05
N LYS A 78 8.64 -20.02 9.65
CA LYS A 78 9.94 -19.48 10.08
C LYS A 78 10.85 -19.08 8.92
N PHE A 79 10.79 -19.81 7.82
CA PHE A 79 11.49 -19.40 6.61
C PHE A 79 10.87 -18.16 5.97
N GLU A 80 9.54 -18.03 5.97
CA GLU A 80 8.83 -16.82 5.53
C GLU A 80 9.25 -15.59 6.37
N GLU A 81 9.27 -15.71 7.70
CA GLU A 81 9.75 -14.64 8.61
C GLU A 81 11.23 -14.25 8.37
N CYS A 82 12.03 -15.16 7.83
CA CYS A 82 13.44 -14.92 7.53
C CYS A 82 13.70 -14.31 6.17
N THR A 83 12.70 -14.33 5.29
CA THR A 83 12.81 -13.68 3.98
C THR A 83 12.60 -12.18 4.18
N PRO A 84 13.43 -11.35 3.56
CA PRO A 84 13.24 -9.91 3.64
C PRO A 84 11.86 -9.58 3.06
N VAL A 85 10.99 -9.01 3.90
CA VAL A 85 9.71 -8.46 3.44
C VAL A 85 10.02 -7.44 2.35
N GLU A 86 9.30 -7.54 1.23
CA GLU A 86 9.45 -6.60 0.12
C GLU A 86 9.23 -5.18 0.66
N ASN A 87 10.25 -4.34 0.52
CA ASN A 87 10.13 -2.96 0.94
C ASN A 87 9.28 -2.23 -0.11
N THR A 88 8.04 -1.93 0.26
CA THR A 88 7.08 -1.27 -0.61
C THR A 88 7.60 0.09 -1.10
N THR A 89 8.45 0.77 -0.33
CA THR A 89 9.13 2.01 -0.77
C THR A 89 10.13 1.75 -1.90
N VAL A 90 10.84 0.63 -1.87
CA VAL A 90 11.79 0.25 -2.92
C VAL A 90 11.06 -0.13 -4.21
N GLU A 91 9.99 -0.92 -4.12
CA GLU A 91 9.17 -1.27 -5.29
C GLU A 91 8.49 -0.02 -5.89
N ARG A 92 7.97 0.88 -5.03
CA ARG A 92 7.46 2.21 -5.44
C ARG A 92 8.52 3.05 -6.15
N PHE A 93 9.74 3.09 -5.61
CA PHE A 93 10.84 3.82 -6.24
C PHE A 93 11.22 3.22 -7.59
N LYS A 94 11.26 1.88 -7.71
CA LYS A 94 11.53 1.19 -8.97
C LYS A 94 10.47 1.51 -10.03
N PHE A 95 9.20 1.52 -9.66
CA PHE A 95 8.10 1.91 -10.56
C PHE A 95 8.23 3.37 -11.01
N ASN A 96 8.39 4.30 -10.07
CA ASN A 96 8.47 5.74 -10.37
C ASN A 96 9.76 6.14 -11.12
N SER A 97 10.84 5.39 -10.92
CA SER A 97 12.12 5.64 -11.61
C SER A 97 12.18 4.99 -13.00
N ARG A 98 11.18 4.17 -13.35
CA ARG A 98 11.15 3.51 -14.66
C ARG A 98 10.79 4.53 -15.74
N GLN A 99 11.73 4.77 -16.65
CA GLN A 99 11.55 5.58 -17.85
C GLN A 99 11.67 4.73 -19.11
N GLN A 100 10.93 5.06 -20.17
CA GLN A 100 11.01 4.37 -21.45
C GLN A 100 12.43 4.47 -22.01
N LYS A 101 13.05 3.33 -22.35
CA LYS A 101 14.40 3.34 -22.93
C LYS A 101 14.34 3.87 -24.36
N PRO A 102 15.39 4.57 -24.85
CA PRO A 102 15.44 5.01 -26.25
C PRO A 102 15.39 3.79 -27.18
N GLY A 103 14.29 3.65 -27.93
CA GLY A 103 14.04 2.51 -28.84
C GLY A 103 13.13 1.40 -28.30
N GLU A 104 12.65 1.50 -27.06
CA GLU A 104 11.69 0.55 -26.49
C GLU A 104 10.27 0.83 -27.02
N PRO A 105 9.57 -0.14 -27.64
CA PRO A 105 8.19 0.06 -28.06
C PRO A 105 7.29 0.26 -26.84
N ILE A 106 6.30 1.16 -26.96
CA ILE A 106 5.40 1.52 -25.84
C ILE A 106 4.70 0.30 -25.22
N LYS A 107 4.41 -0.73 -26.02
CA LYS A 107 3.77 -1.95 -25.56
C LYS A 107 4.62 -2.71 -24.53
N GLU A 108 5.93 -2.79 -24.76
CA GLU A 108 6.87 -3.47 -23.86
C GLU A 108 7.04 -2.66 -22.57
N TYR A 109 7.14 -1.33 -22.72
CA TYR A 109 7.21 -0.43 -21.58
C TYR A 109 5.96 -0.53 -20.68
N VAL A 110 4.76 -0.54 -21.27
CA VAL A 110 3.50 -0.71 -20.54
C VAL A 110 3.39 -2.10 -19.92
N ALA A 111 3.90 -3.15 -20.57
CA ALA A 111 3.91 -4.50 -20.01
C ALA A 111 4.79 -4.58 -18.74
N GLU A 112 5.98 -3.97 -18.77
CA GLU A 112 6.84 -3.89 -17.60
C GLU A 112 6.26 -3.02 -16.48
N LEU A 113 5.63 -1.88 -16.80
CA LEU A 113 4.92 -1.07 -15.81
C LEU A 113 3.79 -1.85 -15.14
N ARG A 114 3.02 -2.64 -15.92
CA ARG A 114 1.98 -3.51 -15.37
C ARG A 114 2.55 -4.59 -14.46
N ARG A 115 3.70 -5.18 -14.83
CA ARG A 115 4.41 -6.17 -13.99
C ARG A 115 4.82 -5.56 -12.65
N LEU A 116 5.40 -4.36 -12.66
CA LEU A 116 5.84 -3.65 -11.45
C LEU A 116 4.67 -3.18 -10.58
N ALA A 117 3.53 -2.83 -11.19
CA ALA A 117 2.32 -2.45 -10.46
C ALA A 117 1.72 -3.64 -9.67
N VAL A 118 1.78 -4.85 -10.22
CA VAL A 118 1.25 -6.07 -9.57
C VAL A 118 2.07 -6.48 -8.33
N THR A 119 3.36 -6.13 -8.29
CA THR A 119 4.22 -6.39 -7.11
C THR A 119 3.93 -5.46 -5.93
N SER A 120 3.21 -4.34 -6.16
CA SER A 120 2.87 -3.39 -5.09
C SER A 120 1.47 -3.71 -4.53
N ASP A 121 1.40 -4.49 -3.45
CA ASP A 121 0.13 -4.86 -2.79
C ASP A 121 -0.53 -3.71 -1.98
N ASP A 122 0.17 -2.58 -1.78
CA ASP A 122 -0.37 -1.39 -1.09
C ASP A 122 -1.17 -0.46 -2.01
N ASP A 123 -2.07 0.34 -1.41
CA ASP A 123 -2.90 1.36 -2.06
C ASP A 123 -2.19 2.05 -3.25
N PRO A 124 -2.75 1.97 -4.48
CA PRO A 124 -2.11 2.55 -5.64
C PRO A 124 -1.97 4.06 -5.46
N ILE A 125 -0.72 4.55 -5.49
CA ILE A 125 -0.38 5.99 -5.39
C ILE A 125 -1.05 6.79 -6.52
N LEU A 126 -1.25 6.14 -7.67
CA LEU A 126 -2.07 6.67 -8.74
C LEU A 126 -3.54 6.50 -8.35
N GLY A 127 -4.14 7.61 -7.91
CA GLY A 127 -5.57 7.68 -7.69
C GLY A 127 -6.32 7.10 -8.89
N LEU A 128 -7.49 6.51 -8.63
CA LEU A 128 -8.29 5.80 -9.63
C LEU A 128 -8.43 6.59 -10.95
N SER A 129 -8.59 7.91 -10.86
CA SER A 129 -8.62 8.81 -12.01
C SER A 129 -7.33 8.76 -12.85
N SER A 130 -6.16 8.88 -12.25
CA SER A 130 -4.86 8.79 -12.94
C SER A 130 -4.64 7.40 -13.56
N SER A 131 -5.08 6.34 -12.89
CA SER A 131 -4.99 4.96 -13.38
C SER A 131 -5.91 4.69 -14.58
N VAL A 132 -7.09 5.34 -14.63
CA VAL A 132 -8.00 5.32 -15.80
C VAL A 132 -7.43 6.17 -16.93
N SER A 133 -6.92 7.37 -16.64
CA SER A 133 -6.33 8.27 -17.64
C SER A 133 -5.08 7.68 -18.30
N LEU A 134 -4.28 6.92 -17.56
CA LEU A 134 -3.10 6.20 -18.07
C LEU A 134 -3.45 4.86 -18.75
N GLY A 135 -4.73 4.47 -18.79
CA GLY A 135 -5.17 3.23 -19.43
C GLY A 135 -4.70 1.95 -18.73
N LEU A 136 -4.37 2.04 -17.44
CA LEU A 136 -3.94 0.90 -16.61
C LEU A 136 -5.15 0.07 -16.15
N VAL A 137 -6.29 0.74 -15.93
CA VAL A 137 -7.57 0.13 -15.54
C VAL A 137 -8.66 0.57 -16.50
N SER A 138 -9.40 -0.40 -17.06
CA SER A 138 -10.60 -0.13 -17.84
C SER A 138 -11.82 -0.76 -17.14
N PHE A 139 -12.84 0.03 -16.86
CA PHE A 139 -14.09 -0.51 -16.35
C PHE A 139 -14.84 -1.24 -17.46
N GLY A 140 -14.88 -2.58 -17.38
CA GLY A 140 -15.57 -3.44 -18.35
C GLY A 140 -17.09 -3.33 -18.32
N ASN A 141 -17.66 -2.77 -17.24
CA ASN A 141 -19.09 -2.50 -17.11
C ASN A 141 -19.29 -1.11 -16.50
N LYS A 142 -19.84 -0.19 -17.29
CA LYS A 142 -20.31 1.11 -16.79
C LYS A 142 -21.66 0.85 -16.11
N VAL A 143 -21.63 0.53 -14.82
CA VAL A 143 -22.85 0.51 -14.02
C VAL A 143 -23.22 1.97 -13.75
N ASP A 144 -24.33 2.42 -14.33
CA ASP A 144 -24.93 3.70 -14.01
C ASP A 144 -25.39 3.63 -12.55
N VAL A 145 -24.58 4.18 -11.63
CA VAL A 145 -24.91 4.17 -10.19
C VAL A 145 -26.07 5.12 -9.99
N ARG A 146 -27.28 4.55 -9.95
CA ARG A 146 -28.44 5.21 -9.37
C ARG A 146 -28.16 5.44 -7.89
N GLN A 147 -27.78 6.68 -7.58
CA GLN A 147 -27.67 7.33 -6.28
C GLN A 147 -28.03 6.45 -5.07
N SER A 148 -27.01 5.91 -4.40
CA SER A 148 -27.13 5.41 -3.03
C SER A 148 -27.08 6.62 -2.08
N SER A 149 -28.23 6.90 -1.48
CA SER A 149 -28.75 8.25 -1.21
C SER A 149 -28.73 8.71 0.24
N HIS A 150 -27.99 8.09 1.18
CA HIS A 150 -28.21 8.41 2.60
C HIS A 150 -27.09 9.18 3.32
N LEU A 151 -25.82 9.14 2.90
CA LEU A 151 -24.76 9.91 3.57
C LEU A 151 -24.38 11.21 2.85
N VAL A 152 -24.75 11.33 1.58
CA VAL A 152 -24.46 12.52 0.78
C VAL A 152 -25.42 13.66 1.11
N SER A 153 -26.65 13.35 1.55
CA SER A 153 -27.75 14.29 1.78
C SER A 153 -27.40 15.44 2.74
N SER A 154 -26.56 15.21 3.75
CA SER A 154 -26.21 16.23 4.75
C SER A 154 -25.18 17.25 4.25
N LEU A 155 -24.45 16.95 3.17
CA LEU A 155 -23.46 17.85 2.57
C LEU A 155 -23.97 18.54 1.29
N VAL A 156 -25.11 18.10 0.75
CA VAL A 156 -25.77 18.70 -0.43
C VAL A 156 -26.02 20.21 -0.28
N PRO A 157 -26.45 20.75 0.89
CA PRO A 157 -26.72 22.19 0.99
C PRO A 157 -25.46 23.07 0.95
N LEU A 158 -24.31 22.54 1.36
CA LEU A 158 -23.01 23.25 1.31
C LEU A 158 -22.28 23.03 -0.03
N MET A 159 -22.63 21.97 -0.76
CA MET A 159 -22.18 21.69 -2.13
C MET A 159 -23.19 22.16 -3.18
N GLN A 160 -24.05 23.13 -2.84
CA GLN A 160 -25.05 23.64 -3.76
C GLN A 160 -24.35 24.35 -4.93
N THR A 161 -24.30 23.60 -6.04
CA THR A 161 -23.92 23.98 -7.40
C THR A 161 -22.49 24.51 -7.56
N CYS A 162 -21.51 23.60 -7.53
CA CYS A 162 -20.30 23.81 -8.33
C CYS A 162 -20.70 23.70 -9.81
N PRO A 163 -20.69 24.78 -10.59
CA PRO A 163 -20.98 24.71 -12.02
C PRO A 163 -19.98 23.77 -12.70
N SER A 164 -20.49 22.82 -13.48
CA SER A 164 -19.69 21.74 -14.08
C SER A 164 -19.12 22.11 -15.44
N SER A 165 -19.65 23.18 -16.05
CA SER A 165 -19.23 23.73 -17.32
C SER A 165 -18.90 25.22 -17.21
N LYS A 166 -18.04 25.71 -18.11
CA LYS A 166 -17.62 27.12 -18.17
C LYS A 166 -18.84 28.04 -18.34
N GLU A 167 -19.77 27.63 -19.19
CA GLU A 167 -20.99 28.37 -19.52
C GLU A 167 -21.93 28.50 -18.31
N GLU A 168 -22.04 27.46 -17.48
CA GLU A 168 -22.81 27.50 -16.24
C GLU A 168 -22.21 28.48 -15.21
N VAL A 169 -20.87 28.55 -15.11
CA VAL A 169 -20.18 29.50 -14.22
C VAL A 169 -20.58 30.94 -14.59
N TYR A 170 -20.51 31.28 -15.88
CA TYR A 170 -20.88 32.62 -16.36
C TYR A 170 -22.36 32.92 -16.14
N GLN A 171 -23.25 31.92 -16.19
CA GLN A 171 -24.66 32.13 -15.93
C GLN A 171 -24.97 32.34 -14.45
N CYS A 172 -24.30 31.58 -13.56
CA CYS A 172 -24.51 31.66 -12.11
C CYS A 172 -23.87 32.91 -11.47
N TYR A 173 -22.77 33.42 -12.05
CA TYR A 173 -21.99 34.53 -11.49
C TYR A 173 -21.85 35.69 -12.48
N LYS A 174 -22.95 36.07 -13.14
CA LYS A 174 -23.00 37.22 -14.07
C LYS A 174 -22.64 38.55 -13.43
N ASP A 175 -22.89 38.66 -12.13
CA ASP A 175 -22.58 39.83 -11.30
C ASP A 175 -21.07 40.02 -11.08
N VAL A 176 -20.30 38.92 -11.10
CA VAL A 176 -18.84 38.93 -10.93
C VAL A 176 -18.12 38.87 -12.28
N PHE A 177 -18.63 38.10 -13.24
CA PHE A 177 -17.98 37.89 -14.54
C PHE A 177 -18.79 38.54 -15.67
N SER A 178 -18.43 39.77 -16.03
CA SER A 178 -18.95 40.46 -17.23
C SER A 178 -18.01 40.21 -18.42
N ASP A 179 -18.56 40.08 -19.65
CA ASP A 179 -17.80 39.70 -20.85
C ASP A 179 -16.61 40.64 -21.18
N ASP A 180 -16.68 41.91 -20.76
CA ASP A 180 -15.68 42.94 -21.08
C ASP A 180 -14.74 43.33 -19.92
N LYS A 181 -14.89 42.76 -18.70
CA LYS A 181 -14.01 43.05 -17.56
C LYS A 181 -13.73 41.81 -16.71
N VAL A 182 -12.45 41.60 -16.39
CA VAL A 182 -12.01 40.65 -15.37
C VAL A 182 -12.65 41.04 -14.04
N GLY A 183 -13.33 40.09 -13.39
CA GLY A 183 -14.26 40.34 -12.31
C GLY A 183 -13.75 41.27 -11.21
N ASP A 184 -14.55 42.28 -10.90
CA ASP A 184 -14.26 43.32 -9.93
C ASP A 184 -15.09 43.05 -8.66
N PHE A 185 -14.43 42.65 -7.57
CA PHE A 185 -15.07 42.59 -6.27
C PHE A 185 -15.29 44.03 -5.81
N ASN A 186 -16.48 44.56 -6.07
CA ASN A 186 -16.91 45.93 -5.79
C ASN A 186 -16.86 46.36 -4.30
N VAL A 187 -16.28 45.53 -3.43
CA VAL A 187 -16.08 45.79 -2.01
C VAL A 187 -14.59 46.07 -1.77
N TYR A 188 -14.25 47.33 -1.58
CA TYR A 188 -12.94 47.73 -1.08
C TYR A 188 -12.78 47.24 0.36
N HIS A 189 -12.18 46.07 0.56
CA HIS A 189 -11.80 45.60 1.88
C HIS A 189 -10.56 46.35 2.35
N HIS A 190 -10.74 47.35 3.20
CA HIS A 190 -9.63 48.03 3.86
C HIS A 190 -9.22 47.22 5.10
N VAL A 191 -8.30 46.28 4.93
CA VAL A 191 -7.72 45.49 6.02
C VAL A 191 -6.83 46.41 6.86
N LYS A 192 -7.33 46.86 8.02
CA LYS A 192 -6.52 47.55 9.02
C LYS A 192 -5.90 46.52 9.95
N VAL A 193 -4.57 46.50 10.01
CA VAL A 193 -3.86 45.79 11.07
C VAL A 193 -4.07 46.61 12.34
N ASP A 194 -4.66 45.98 13.36
CA ASP A 194 -4.76 46.60 14.68
C ASP A 194 -3.35 46.79 15.25
N THR A 195 -2.97 48.06 15.45
CA THR A 195 -1.63 48.45 15.93
C THR A 195 -1.43 48.17 17.42
N ASN A 196 -2.50 47.87 18.16
CA ASN A 196 -2.41 47.42 19.56
C ASN A 196 -2.15 45.91 19.69
N VAL A 197 -2.26 45.14 18.60
CA VAL A 197 -2.06 43.69 18.62
C VAL A 197 -0.60 43.39 18.28
N HIS A 198 0.16 42.96 19.29
CA HIS A 198 1.51 42.47 19.07
C HIS A 198 1.47 41.10 18.37
N PRO A 199 2.15 40.92 17.22
CA PRO A 199 2.23 39.62 16.56
C PRO A 199 2.86 38.58 17.51
N VAL A 200 2.09 37.55 17.87
CA VAL A 200 2.58 36.49 18.76
C VAL A 200 3.19 35.37 17.92
N ILE A 201 4.52 35.28 17.92
CA ILE A 201 5.23 34.15 17.33
C ILE A 201 5.24 33.02 18.34
N HIS A 202 4.42 31.99 18.11
CA HIS A 202 4.46 30.78 18.93
C HIS A 202 5.70 29.96 18.57
N ALA A 203 6.47 29.56 19.59
CA ALA A 203 7.51 28.56 19.41
C ALA A 203 6.92 27.26 18.83
N GLN A 204 7.76 26.50 18.12
CA GLN A 204 7.36 25.21 17.57
C GLN A 204 6.79 24.33 18.68
N ARG A 205 5.52 23.93 18.53
CA ARG A 205 4.80 23.17 19.56
C ARG A 205 5.37 21.75 19.60
N ARG A 206 5.62 21.24 20.81
CA ARG A 206 6.00 19.82 21.01
C ARG A 206 4.83 18.86 20.79
N VAL A 207 3.61 19.37 20.89
CA VAL A 207 2.36 18.62 20.77
C VAL A 207 1.40 19.42 19.89
N PRO A 208 0.81 18.82 18.83
CA PRO A 208 -0.25 19.43 18.05
C PRO A 208 -1.41 19.93 18.94
N GLU A 209 -2.02 21.05 18.57
CA GLU A 209 -3.15 21.65 19.33
C GLU A 209 -4.31 20.66 19.53
N PRO A 210 -4.79 19.97 18.48
CA PRO A 210 -5.99 19.15 18.60
C PRO A 210 -5.85 18.01 19.61
N ILE A 211 -4.62 17.52 19.85
CA ILE A 211 -4.35 16.39 20.75
C ILE A 211 -3.94 16.84 22.16
N ARG A 212 -3.64 18.13 22.34
CA ARG A 212 -3.26 18.71 23.63
C ARG A 212 -4.25 18.40 24.77
N PRO A 213 -5.59 18.51 24.61
CA PRO A 213 -6.52 18.19 25.69
C PRO A 213 -6.47 16.72 26.09
N ALA A 214 -6.34 15.81 25.11
CA ALA A 214 -6.26 14.37 25.37
C ALA A 214 -4.96 13.99 26.11
N VAL A 215 -3.83 14.55 25.68
CA VAL A 215 -2.52 14.32 26.34
C VAL A 215 -2.54 14.86 27.77
N LYS A 216 -3.13 16.05 28.00
CA LYS A 216 -3.26 16.61 29.35
C LYS A 216 -4.12 15.72 30.26
N ALA A 217 -5.27 15.25 29.78
CA ALA A 217 -6.15 14.38 30.55
C ALA A 217 -5.45 13.07 30.97
N LYS A 218 -4.64 12.49 30.07
CA LYS A 218 -3.84 11.31 30.39
C LYS A 218 -2.71 11.59 31.36
N LEU A 219 -2.06 12.75 31.26
CA LEU A 219 -1.04 13.15 32.21
C LEU A 219 -1.64 13.29 33.62
N ASP A 220 -2.78 13.97 33.73
CA ASP A 220 -3.51 14.17 34.99
C ASP A 220 -3.94 12.82 35.60
N GLU A 221 -4.38 11.85 34.77
CA GLU A 221 -4.69 10.48 35.20
C GLU A 221 -3.47 9.75 35.78
N LEU A 222 -2.31 9.85 35.13
CA LEU A 222 -1.09 9.16 35.55
C LEU A 222 -0.50 9.76 36.84
N VAL A 223 -0.63 11.08 37.03
CA VAL A 223 -0.29 11.76 38.29
C VAL A 223 -1.20 11.28 39.42
N ALA A 224 -2.51 11.14 39.18
CA ALA A 224 -3.44 10.60 40.17
C ALA A 224 -3.11 9.14 40.55
N LYS A 225 -2.56 8.37 39.60
CA LYS A 225 -2.07 7.00 39.82
C LYS A 225 -0.67 6.93 40.43
N LYS A 226 0.00 8.06 40.69
CA LYS A 226 1.39 8.16 41.20
C LYS A 226 2.41 7.40 40.36
N VAL A 227 2.17 7.29 39.05
CA VAL A 227 3.11 6.66 38.11
C VAL A 227 4.18 7.67 37.65
N ILE A 228 3.81 8.94 37.66
CA ILE A 228 4.64 10.14 37.43
C ILE A 228 4.30 11.21 38.46
#